data_AF-A0A1S3HG70-F1
#
_entry.id   AF-A0A1S3HG70-F1
#
_cell.length_a   1.000
_cell.length_b   1.000
_cell.length_c   1.000
_cell.angle_alpha   90.00
_cell.angle_beta   90.00
_cell.angle_gamma   90.00
#
_symmetry.space_group_name_H-M   'P 1'
#
loop_
_entity.id
_entity.type
_entity.pdbx_description
1 polymer ?
#
loop_
_entity_poly.entity_id
_entity_poly.type
_entity_poly.pdbx_seq_one_letter_code
_entity_poly.pdbx_strand_id
1 'polypeptide(L)'
;MYSIGKAPWLTVETSTFAEDWKKVLQNPVHADVTFLVEGQQHLDAHRVILCGASKMFRQIFSRKLKEENNQLTKFSPGSTFTWEDIASGKVEGLAGIWQEKQEGNKDIMKTVIELSADIKGAAFVQVLEFLYTGVPDLKDDISDQELDEITRVAKIFQLPHLETICRNKKNEEEFLNPSIGTFLNDLTGQSLKELFLNQPEWADIVFIVEGQKVYAHRVVLSARCDVLSAMFSGHFSEGSSCMTEVPLSDVTSECFLAFLEYLYTDHAPIEDGDSVGIMVLADEYCQRRLVNLCELYITKEVDRSCRDNIEKSDIDVIGLLLTSQIHNAEQLANWCLHFISTNYQCFKNRPEFPLLQEKNLEYVEENQWPPVEYLNELREYEKLTAKSEEKCSIM
;
A
#
# COMPACT_ATOMS: atom_id res chain seq x y z
N MET A 1 16.90 -29.17 23.31
CA MET A 1 15.71 -29.82 22.72
C MET A 1 14.84 -28.74 22.10
N TYR A 2 15.17 -28.29 20.88
CA TYR A 2 14.24 -27.47 20.11
C TYR A 2 13.33 -28.43 19.36
N SER A 3 12.03 -28.42 19.68
CA SER A 3 11.06 -29.20 18.94
C SER A 3 10.96 -28.64 17.52
N ILE A 4 11.20 -29.46 16.51
CA ILE A 4 10.97 -29.19 15.08
C ILE A 4 9.44 -29.12 14.80
N GLY A 5 8.64 -28.68 15.77
CA GLY A 5 7.19 -28.93 15.83
C GLY A 5 6.31 -27.78 15.38
N LYS A 6 6.85 -26.58 15.14
CA LYS A 6 6.06 -25.43 14.65
C LYS A 6 6.87 -24.59 13.68
N ALA A 7 6.25 -24.29 12.53
CA ALA A 7 6.77 -23.33 11.58
C ALA A 7 6.93 -21.94 12.23
N PRO A 8 7.93 -21.15 11.83
CA PRO A 8 8.11 -19.79 12.33
C PRO A 8 6.88 -18.94 12.02
N TRP A 9 6.54 -18.06 12.95
CA TRP A 9 5.41 -17.15 12.79
C TRP A 9 5.79 -15.95 11.93
N LEU A 10 4.95 -15.59 10.97
CA LEU A 10 5.12 -14.40 10.13
C LEU A 10 4.29 -13.24 10.70
N THR A 11 4.94 -12.10 10.88
CA THR A 11 4.34 -10.83 11.31
C THR A 11 4.34 -9.84 10.15
N VAL A 12 3.23 -9.14 9.99
CA VAL A 12 3.09 -8.05 9.02
C VAL A 12 3.00 -6.74 9.79
N GLU A 13 3.86 -5.79 9.44
CA GLU A 13 3.79 -4.43 10.00
C GLU A 13 2.42 -3.79 9.75
N THR A 14 1.98 -2.97 10.71
CA THR A 14 0.74 -2.20 10.59
C THR A 14 0.88 -1.15 9.49
N SER A 15 -0.23 -0.87 8.80
CA SER A 15 -0.27 0.16 7.76
C SER A 15 0.06 1.55 8.32
N THR A 16 0.89 2.30 7.59
CA THR A 16 1.16 3.73 7.82
C THR A 16 0.33 4.64 6.93
N PHE A 17 -0.59 4.10 6.10
CA PHE A 17 -1.31 4.84 5.06
C PHE A 17 -1.91 6.17 5.54
N ALA A 18 -2.68 6.15 6.62
CA ALA A 18 -3.31 7.34 7.18
C ALA A 18 -2.28 8.33 7.76
N GLU A 19 -1.23 7.82 8.41
CA GLU A 19 -0.19 8.65 9.00
C GLU A 19 0.64 9.36 7.93
N ASP A 20 0.92 8.69 6.81
CA ASP A 20 1.65 9.25 5.68
C ASP A 20 0.86 10.39 5.04
N TRP A 21 -0.45 10.20 4.82
CA TRP A 21 -1.31 11.30 4.34
C TRP A 21 -1.45 12.43 5.36
N LYS A 22 -1.47 12.14 6.66
CA LYS A 22 -1.45 13.17 7.70
C LYS A 22 -0.17 14.02 7.62
N LYS A 23 1.00 13.42 7.42
CA LYS A 23 2.27 14.14 7.22
C LYS A 23 2.22 15.04 5.99
N VAL A 24 1.65 14.57 4.89
CA VAL A 24 1.47 15.36 3.66
C VAL A 24 0.55 16.56 3.89
N LEU A 25 -0.54 16.39 4.64
CA LEU A 25 -1.43 17.52 4.98
C LEU A 25 -0.72 18.57 5.85
N GLN A 26 0.12 18.13 6.79
CA GLN A 26 0.88 19.02 7.67
C GLN A 26 2.01 19.76 6.94
N ASN A 27 2.60 19.14 5.92
CA ASN A 27 3.64 19.73 5.08
C ASN A 27 3.31 19.49 3.60
N PRO A 28 2.50 20.38 2.97
CA PRO A 28 1.87 20.14 1.68
C PRO A 28 2.84 20.38 0.50
N VAL A 29 3.87 19.55 0.41
CA VAL A 29 4.80 19.51 -0.71
C VAL A 29 4.08 19.00 -1.96
N HIS A 30 4.29 19.64 -3.10
CA HIS A 30 3.58 19.38 -4.36
C HIS A 30 2.10 19.78 -4.38
N ALA A 31 1.66 20.66 -3.47
CA ALA A 31 0.30 21.19 -3.48
C ALA A 31 -0.06 21.88 -4.81
N ASP A 32 -1.21 21.50 -5.36
CA ASP A 32 -1.77 22.04 -6.60
C ASP A 32 -3.16 22.68 -6.40
N VAL A 33 -3.64 22.71 -5.15
CA VAL A 33 -4.85 23.40 -4.69
C VAL A 33 -4.52 24.29 -3.50
N THR A 34 -5.15 25.46 -3.45
CA THR A 34 -5.15 26.32 -2.26
C THR A 34 -6.59 26.72 -1.94
N PHE A 35 -7.02 26.48 -0.71
CA PHE A 35 -8.29 27.00 -0.20
C PHE A 35 -8.09 28.37 0.43
N LEU A 36 -8.90 29.35 0.02
CA LEU A 36 -8.99 30.65 0.67
C LEU A 36 -10.14 30.60 1.68
N VAL A 37 -9.80 30.78 2.96
CA VAL A 37 -10.73 30.70 4.08
C VAL A 37 -10.73 32.00 4.86
N GLU A 38 -11.92 32.48 5.26
CA GLU A 38 -12.10 33.75 5.98
C GLU A 38 -11.41 34.95 5.27
N GLY A 39 -11.32 34.90 3.93
CA GLY A 39 -10.81 35.96 3.06
C GLY A 39 -9.30 36.21 3.07
N GLN A 40 -8.53 35.55 3.95
CA GLN A 40 -7.08 35.77 4.07
C GLN A 40 -6.26 34.52 4.41
N GLN A 41 -6.87 33.46 4.96
CA GLN A 41 -6.13 32.27 5.33
C GLN A 41 -6.03 31.31 4.14
N HIS A 42 -4.84 30.74 3.96
CA HIS A 42 -4.56 29.79 2.88
C HIS A 42 -4.32 28.40 3.46
N LEU A 43 -5.03 27.41 2.92
CA LEU A 43 -4.80 25.99 3.22
C LEU A 43 -4.45 25.27 1.92
N ASP A 44 -3.22 24.78 1.83
CA ASP A 44 -2.75 24.04 0.65
C ASP A 44 -3.22 22.58 0.69
N ALA A 45 -3.54 22.04 -0.48
CA ALA A 45 -4.05 20.67 -0.66
C ALA A 45 -3.71 20.10 -2.04
N HIS A 46 -4.11 18.85 -2.27
CA HIS A 46 -3.80 18.08 -3.47
C HIS A 46 -5.07 17.57 -4.16
N ARG A 47 -5.24 17.86 -5.46
CA ARG A 47 -6.41 17.43 -6.24
C ARG A 47 -6.58 15.92 -6.23
N VAL A 48 -5.48 15.18 -6.39
CA VAL A 48 -5.47 13.71 -6.41
C VAL A 48 -6.11 13.14 -5.15
N ILE A 49 -5.73 13.65 -3.97
CA ILE A 49 -6.24 13.19 -2.67
C ILE A 49 -7.70 13.60 -2.48
N LEU A 50 -8.03 14.87 -2.74
CA LEU A 50 -9.40 15.38 -2.63
C LEU A 50 -10.37 14.61 -3.53
N CYS A 51 -9.96 14.31 -4.77
CA CYS A 51 -10.72 13.51 -5.71
C CYS A 51 -10.84 12.05 -5.29
N GLY A 52 -9.81 11.46 -4.67
CA GLY A 52 -9.88 10.12 -4.11
C GLY A 52 -10.96 10.02 -3.03
N ALA A 53 -10.95 10.96 -2.08
CA ALA A 53 -11.82 10.93 -0.91
C ALA A 53 -13.24 11.49 -1.12
N SER A 54 -13.46 12.37 -2.11
CA SER A 54 -14.74 13.09 -2.25
C SER A 54 -15.27 13.16 -3.69
N LYS A 55 -16.54 12.75 -3.85
CA LYS A 55 -17.29 12.91 -5.09
C LYS A 55 -17.51 14.37 -5.47
N MET A 56 -17.73 15.25 -4.49
CA MET A 56 -17.90 16.68 -4.75
C MET A 56 -16.62 17.29 -5.32
N PHE A 57 -15.45 16.94 -4.75
CA PHE A 57 -14.19 17.41 -5.31
C PHE A 57 -13.88 16.81 -6.68
N ARG A 58 -14.30 15.56 -6.95
CA ARG A 58 -14.30 15.04 -8.33
C ARG A 58 -15.08 15.97 -9.25
N GLN A 59 -16.34 16.30 -8.93
CA GLN A 59 -17.15 17.22 -9.73
C GLN A 59 -16.50 18.60 -9.93
N ILE A 60 -15.87 19.16 -8.89
CA ILE A 60 -15.16 20.45 -8.95
C ILE A 60 -14.00 20.39 -9.95
N PHE A 61 -13.24 19.29 -9.98
CA PHE A 61 -12.06 19.15 -10.85
C PHE A 61 -12.35 18.43 -12.18
N SER A 62 -13.56 17.86 -12.35
CA SER A 62 -14.00 16.95 -13.44
C SER A 62 -13.99 17.51 -14.86
N ARG A 63 -13.45 18.71 -15.13
CA ARG A 63 -13.45 19.27 -16.49
C ARG A 63 -12.63 18.43 -17.51
N LYS A 64 -11.88 17.42 -17.06
CA LYS A 64 -11.07 16.50 -17.90
C LYS A 64 -11.13 15.01 -17.54
N LEU A 65 -11.68 14.63 -16.39
CA LEU A 65 -11.87 13.22 -16.05
C LEU A 65 -12.87 12.65 -17.07
N LYS A 66 -12.42 11.74 -17.94
CA LYS A 66 -13.27 11.12 -18.96
C LYS A 66 -14.55 10.64 -18.30
N GLU A 67 -15.66 11.33 -18.55
CA GLU A 67 -16.96 10.71 -18.43
C GLU A 67 -16.98 9.61 -19.49
N GLU A 68 -16.73 8.37 -19.07
CA GLU A 68 -17.15 7.25 -19.88
C GLU A 68 -18.64 7.47 -20.14
N ASN A 69 -18.97 7.68 -21.42
CA ASN A 69 -20.33 7.73 -21.94
C ASN A 69 -20.98 6.34 -21.76
N ASN A 70 -21.18 5.91 -20.52
CA ASN A 70 -21.92 4.71 -20.17
C ASN A 70 -23.41 5.08 -20.18
N GLN A 71 -24.23 4.22 -20.78
CA GLN A 71 -25.68 4.39 -20.89
C GLN A 71 -26.37 4.60 -19.53
N LEU A 72 -25.71 4.20 -18.43
CA LEU A 72 -26.14 4.38 -17.03
C LEU A 72 -26.00 5.83 -16.51
N THR A 73 -25.04 6.63 -17.00
CA THR A 73 -24.88 8.05 -16.55
C THR A 73 -26.03 8.94 -17.03
N LYS A 74 -26.77 8.51 -18.05
CA LYS A 74 -28.01 9.19 -18.51
C LYS A 74 -29.17 9.12 -17.53
N PHE A 75 -29.16 8.16 -16.60
CA PHE A 75 -30.26 7.91 -15.66
C PHE A 75 -29.93 8.25 -14.20
N SER A 76 -28.70 8.72 -13.93
CA SER A 76 -28.29 9.24 -12.63
C SER A 76 -27.83 10.68 -12.81
N PRO A 77 -28.75 11.66 -12.86
CA PRO A 77 -28.38 13.06 -12.81
C PRO A 77 -27.94 13.34 -11.37
N GLY A 78 -26.71 13.00 -11.03
CA GLY A 78 -26.05 13.68 -9.93
C GLY A 78 -26.10 15.17 -10.23
N SER A 79 -26.38 16.01 -9.23
CA SER A 79 -26.30 17.46 -9.37
C SER A 79 -24.88 17.83 -9.81
N THR A 80 -24.69 17.99 -11.11
CA THR A 80 -23.43 18.43 -11.70
C THR A 80 -23.47 19.95 -11.74
N PHE A 81 -22.40 20.57 -11.28
CA PHE A 81 -22.24 22.02 -11.30
C PHE A 81 -20.92 22.39 -11.96
N THR A 82 -20.91 23.56 -12.60
CA THR A 82 -19.74 24.08 -13.30
C THR A 82 -19.00 25.11 -12.46
N TRP A 83 -17.80 25.49 -12.88
CA TRP A 83 -17.10 26.64 -12.26
C TRP A 83 -17.90 27.95 -12.39
N GLU A 84 -18.76 28.08 -13.40
CA GLU A 84 -19.67 29.22 -13.54
C GLU A 84 -20.79 29.18 -12.50
N ASP A 85 -21.27 27.99 -12.13
CA ASP A 85 -22.23 27.82 -11.04
C ASP A 85 -21.61 28.14 -9.68
N ILE A 86 -20.34 27.79 -9.47
CA ILE A 86 -19.56 28.20 -8.29
C ILE A 86 -19.40 29.73 -8.26
N ALA A 87 -18.91 30.32 -9.36
CA ALA A 87 -18.67 31.77 -9.44
C ALA A 87 -19.95 32.61 -9.39
N SER A 88 -21.11 32.03 -9.72
CA SER A 88 -22.42 32.67 -9.58
C SER A 88 -23.09 32.39 -8.23
N GLY A 89 -22.41 31.71 -7.30
CA GLY A 89 -22.90 31.46 -5.94
C GLY A 89 -24.03 30.44 -5.85
N LYS A 90 -24.20 29.57 -6.85
CA LYS A 90 -25.24 28.51 -6.85
C LYS A 90 -24.81 27.27 -6.06
N VAL A 91 -23.52 27.13 -5.78
CA VAL A 91 -22.95 25.98 -5.07
C VAL A 91 -22.73 26.38 -3.62
N GLU A 92 -23.45 25.74 -2.72
CA GLU A 92 -23.32 25.99 -1.28
C GLU A 92 -21.88 25.68 -0.81
N GLY A 93 -21.35 26.55 0.07
CA GLY A 93 -20.01 26.42 0.65
C GLY A 93 -18.84 26.92 -0.18
N LEU A 94 -19.05 27.25 -1.46
CA LEU A 94 -18.01 27.79 -2.34
C LEU A 94 -18.38 29.19 -2.82
N ALA A 95 -17.47 30.15 -2.64
CA ALA A 95 -17.63 31.53 -3.10
C ALA A 95 -16.96 31.78 -4.46
N GLY A 96 -15.90 31.04 -4.79
CA GLY A 96 -15.14 31.26 -6.02
C GLY A 96 -14.17 30.14 -6.36
N ILE A 97 -13.80 30.05 -7.65
CA ILE A 97 -12.76 29.15 -8.13
C ILE A 97 -12.00 29.79 -9.30
N TRP A 98 -10.68 29.76 -9.26
CA TRP A 98 -9.82 30.26 -10.35
C TRP A 98 -8.48 29.54 -10.38
N GLN A 99 -7.66 29.85 -11.39
CA GLN A 99 -6.29 29.35 -11.47
C GLN A 99 -5.30 30.51 -11.27
N GLU A 100 -4.24 30.25 -10.51
CA GLU A 100 -3.18 31.21 -10.23
C GLU A 100 -1.80 30.57 -10.46
N LYS A 101 -0.81 31.39 -10.83
CA LYS A 101 0.57 30.92 -11.02
C LYS A 101 1.25 30.79 -9.67
N GLN A 102 1.96 29.68 -9.45
CA GLN A 102 2.70 29.48 -8.21
C GLN A 102 3.85 30.50 -8.07
N GLU A 103 4.00 31.10 -6.88
CA GLU A 103 5.17 31.90 -6.54
C GLU A 103 6.42 31.01 -6.56
N GLY A 104 7.40 31.36 -7.41
CA GLY A 104 8.68 30.65 -7.54
C GLY A 104 8.82 29.76 -8.77
N ASN A 105 7.73 29.28 -9.38
CA ASN A 105 7.76 28.52 -10.64
C ASN A 105 6.58 28.89 -11.55
N LYS A 106 6.84 29.73 -12.57
CA LYS A 106 5.81 30.35 -13.41
C LYS A 106 5.06 29.38 -14.33
N ASP A 107 5.52 28.14 -14.46
CA ASP A 107 4.93 27.12 -15.31
C ASP A 107 3.90 26.24 -14.58
N ILE A 108 3.83 26.33 -13.24
CA ILE A 108 2.89 25.54 -12.43
C ILE A 108 1.67 26.39 -12.06
N MET A 109 0.49 25.90 -12.43
CA MET A 109 -0.81 26.51 -12.13
C MET A 109 -1.46 25.84 -10.92
N LYS A 110 -1.68 26.60 -9.84
CA LYS A 110 -2.50 26.18 -8.70
C LYS A 110 -3.97 26.52 -8.95
N THR A 111 -4.87 25.65 -8.48
CA THR A 111 -6.31 25.96 -8.44
C THR A 111 -6.63 26.57 -7.08
N VAL A 112 -7.19 27.77 -7.07
CA VAL A 112 -7.62 28.42 -5.83
C VAL A 112 -9.12 28.24 -5.69
N ILE A 113 -9.56 27.79 -4.51
CA ILE A 113 -10.96 27.60 -4.16
C ILE A 113 -11.27 28.51 -2.96
N GLU A 114 -12.14 29.49 -3.16
CA GLU A 114 -12.60 30.36 -2.09
C GLU A 114 -13.82 29.76 -1.42
N LEU A 115 -13.74 29.54 -0.11
CA LEU A 115 -14.85 29.06 0.70
C LEU A 115 -15.82 30.20 1.02
N SER A 116 -17.09 29.85 1.19
CA SER A 116 -18.09 30.82 1.65
C SER A 116 -17.71 31.42 3.01
N ALA A 117 -17.98 32.72 3.19
CA ALA A 117 -17.58 33.48 4.37
C ALA A 117 -18.18 32.97 5.70
N ASP A 118 -19.22 32.14 5.64
CA ASP A 118 -19.84 31.49 6.80
C ASP A 118 -19.10 30.20 7.24
N ILE A 119 -18.14 29.69 6.47
CA ILE A 119 -17.33 28.52 6.84
C ILE A 119 -16.09 28.96 7.60
N LYS A 120 -15.97 28.53 8.86
CA LYS A 120 -14.80 28.81 9.69
C LYS A 120 -13.61 27.94 9.33
N GLY A 121 -12.40 28.50 9.38
CA GLY A 121 -11.16 27.76 9.13
C GLY A 121 -11.00 26.51 10.00
N ALA A 122 -11.29 26.63 11.30
CA ALA A 122 -11.18 25.51 12.25
C ALA A 122 -12.05 24.30 11.86
N ALA A 123 -13.28 24.55 11.38
CA ALA A 123 -14.17 23.46 10.95
C ALA A 123 -13.71 22.84 9.62
N PHE A 124 -13.21 23.67 8.69
CA PHE A 124 -12.73 23.18 7.40
C PHE A 124 -11.42 22.39 7.53
N VAL A 125 -10.55 22.71 8.50
CA VAL A 125 -9.36 21.90 8.80
C VAL A 125 -9.76 20.47 9.17
N GLN A 126 -10.82 20.27 9.96
CA GLN A 126 -11.32 18.94 10.30
C GLN A 126 -11.87 18.18 9.08
N VAL A 127 -12.46 18.90 8.14
CA VAL A 127 -12.88 18.34 6.85
C VAL A 127 -11.67 17.92 6.01
N LEU A 128 -10.63 18.74 5.92
CA LEU A 128 -9.41 18.38 5.20
C LEU A 128 -8.71 17.18 5.85
N GLU A 129 -8.58 17.14 7.17
CA GLU A 129 -8.01 15.99 7.87
C GLU A 129 -8.78 14.72 7.54
N PHE A 130 -10.11 14.75 7.64
CA PHE A 130 -10.96 13.62 7.27
C PHE A 130 -10.75 13.17 5.82
N LEU A 131 -10.61 14.10 4.87
CA LEU A 131 -10.36 13.78 3.46
C LEU A 131 -9.00 13.12 3.20
N TYR A 132 -8.00 13.35 4.06
CA TYR A 132 -6.67 12.77 3.90
C TYR A 132 -6.50 11.44 4.65
N THR A 133 -7.12 11.29 5.82
CA THR A 133 -6.82 10.19 6.74
C THR A 133 -8.02 9.25 6.97
N GLY A 134 -9.19 9.62 6.46
CA GLY A 134 -10.47 8.96 6.73
C GLY A 134 -11.06 9.25 8.13
N VAL A 135 -10.34 9.97 9.01
CA VAL A 135 -10.79 10.25 10.38
C VAL A 135 -10.35 11.67 10.80
N PRO A 136 -11.25 12.52 11.32
CA PRO A 136 -10.88 13.87 11.78
C PRO A 136 -10.04 13.82 13.08
N ASP A 137 -9.18 14.82 13.32
CA ASP A 137 -8.43 14.98 14.59
C ASP A 137 -9.27 15.75 15.62
N LEU A 138 -10.39 15.13 16.03
CA LEU A 138 -11.31 15.74 17.00
C LEU A 138 -10.71 15.61 18.41
N LYS A 139 -10.51 16.76 19.05
CA LYS A 139 -10.11 16.82 20.47
C LYS A 139 -11.16 16.16 21.37
N ASP A 140 -10.72 15.61 22.49
CA ASP A 140 -11.62 14.97 23.46
C ASP A 140 -12.54 15.97 24.18
N ASP A 141 -12.11 17.22 24.31
CA ASP A 141 -12.86 18.32 24.94
C ASP A 141 -13.59 19.22 23.93
N ILE A 142 -13.77 18.76 22.69
CA ILE A 142 -14.48 19.52 21.64
C ILE A 142 -15.91 19.85 22.07
N SER A 143 -16.35 21.09 21.85
CA SER A 143 -17.69 21.53 22.23
C SER A 143 -18.76 21.06 21.24
N ASP A 144 -20.00 20.89 21.72
CA ASP A 144 -21.16 20.59 20.87
C ASP A 144 -21.35 21.61 19.73
N GLN A 145 -21.02 22.88 19.98
CA GLN A 145 -21.12 23.93 18.96
C GLN A 145 -20.10 23.75 17.84
N GLU A 146 -18.88 23.32 18.18
CA GLU A 146 -17.85 23.01 17.19
C GLU A 146 -18.22 21.75 16.40
N LEU A 147 -18.74 20.70 17.06
CA LEU A 147 -19.22 19.50 16.39
C LEU A 147 -20.40 19.78 15.45
N ASP A 148 -21.33 20.64 15.85
CA ASP A 148 -22.46 21.05 14.99
C ASP A 148 -21.99 21.82 13.76
N GLU A 149 -20.97 22.67 13.91
CA GLU A 149 -20.36 23.38 12.79
C GLU A 149 -19.63 22.42 11.84
N ILE A 150 -18.83 21.48 12.35
CA ILE A 150 -18.16 20.46 11.52
C ILE A 150 -19.20 19.62 10.79
N THR A 151 -20.29 19.23 11.47
CA THR A 151 -21.39 18.46 10.86
C THR A 151 -22.07 19.24 9.74
N ARG A 152 -22.30 20.54 9.94
CA ARG A 152 -22.85 21.43 8.92
C ARG A 152 -21.94 21.49 7.68
N VAL A 153 -20.64 21.71 7.89
CA VAL A 153 -19.66 21.78 6.78
C VAL A 153 -19.53 20.42 6.09
N ALA A 154 -19.48 19.30 6.83
CA ALA A 154 -19.46 17.95 6.27
C ALA A 154 -20.65 17.69 5.34
N LYS A 155 -21.84 18.16 5.72
CA LYS A 155 -23.06 18.04 4.89
C LYS A 155 -22.96 18.86 3.60
N ILE A 156 -22.43 20.09 3.67
CA ILE A 156 -22.18 20.95 2.50
C ILE A 156 -21.24 20.23 1.52
N PHE A 157 -20.16 19.63 2.04
CA PHE A 157 -19.17 18.90 1.24
C PHE A 157 -19.55 17.44 0.91
N GLN A 158 -20.77 17.02 1.26
CA GLN A 158 -21.33 15.68 1.01
C GLN A 158 -20.49 14.55 1.60
N LEU A 159 -20.10 14.69 2.89
CA LEU A 159 -19.25 13.76 3.64
C LEU A 159 -20.04 13.03 4.74
N PRO A 160 -20.90 12.04 4.39
CA PRO A 160 -21.83 11.41 5.33
C PRO A 160 -21.15 10.63 6.47
N HIS A 161 -19.94 10.12 6.22
CA HIS A 161 -19.15 9.43 7.24
C HIS A 161 -18.64 10.39 8.30
N LEU A 162 -18.19 11.59 7.91
CA LEU A 162 -17.81 12.63 8.86
C LEU A 162 -19.01 13.10 9.69
N GLU A 163 -20.19 13.27 9.06
CA GLU A 163 -21.44 13.56 9.79
C GLU A 163 -21.74 12.50 10.86
N THR A 164 -21.54 11.22 10.51
CA THR A 164 -21.75 10.11 11.46
C THR A 164 -20.71 10.12 12.58
N ILE A 165 -19.44 10.39 12.30
CA ILE A 165 -18.38 10.49 13.30
C ILE A 165 -18.69 11.61 14.30
N CYS A 166 -19.04 12.81 13.81
CA CYS A 166 -19.38 13.95 14.68
C CYS A 166 -20.61 13.66 15.54
N ARG A 167 -21.66 13.05 14.97
CA ARG A 167 -22.86 12.65 15.71
C ARG A 167 -22.56 11.63 16.81
N ASN A 168 -21.73 10.63 16.52
CA ASN A 168 -21.36 9.61 17.50
C ASN A 168 -20.51 10.21 18.63
N LYS A 169 -19.56 11.10 18.32
CA LYS A 169 -18.77 11.82 19.34
C LYS A 169 -19.68 12.67 20.25
N LYS A 170 -20.66 13.37 19.67
CA LYS A 170 -21.66 14.17 20.41
C LYS A 170 -22.53 13.32 21.35
N ASN A 171 -22.84 12.08 20.95
CA ASN A 171 -23.64 11.15 21.74
C ASN A 171 -22.80 10.30 22.73
N GLU A 172 -21.49 10.51 22.81
CA GLU A 172 -20.56 9.68 23.61
C GLU A 172 -20.58 8.18 23.22
N GLU A 173 -20.82 7.87 21.94
CA GLU A 173 -20.87 6.50 21.42
C GLU A 173 -19.48 6.04 20.92
N GLU A 174 -18.87 5.04 21.58
CA GLU A 174 -17.52 4.52 21.26
C GLU A 174 -17.43 3.59 20.03
N PHE A 175 -18.56 3.10 19.51
CA PHE A 175 -18.63 1.73 18.98
C PHE A 175 -17.99 1.45 17.61
N LEU A 176 -17.49 2.43 16.84
CA LEU A 176 -17.08 2.19 15.42
C LEU A 176 -15.73 2.79 14.98
N ASN A 177 -15.02 3.55 15.83
CA ASN A 177 -13.94 4.43 15.37
C ASN A 177 -12.66 3.75 14.85
N PRO A 178 -12.17 2.62 15.40
CA PRO A 178 -10.92 2.03 14.88
C PRO A 178 -11.09 1.35 13.52
N SER A 179 -12.24 0.68 13.28
CA SER A 179 -12.46 -0.09 12.05
C SER A 179 -12.94 0.79 10.89
N ILE A 180 -13.63 1.90 11.17
CA ILE A 180 -14.12 2.80 10.12
C ILE A 180 -12.96 3.53 9.42
N GLY A 181 -11.92 3.92 10.15
CA GLY A 181 -10.74 4.57 9.56
C GLY A 181 -10.06 3.67 8.53
N THR A 182 -9.79 2.41 8.88
CA THR A 182 -9.24 1.42 7.94
C THR A 182 -10.12 1.25 6.71
N PHE A 183 -11.44 1.07 6.92
CA PHE A 183 -12.39 0.93 5.81
C PHE A 183 -12.40 2.15 4.87
N LEU A 184 -12.36 3.37 5.41
CA LEU A 184 -12.36 4.60 4.61
C LEU A 184 -11.03 4.80 3.88
N ASN A 185 -9.92 4.40 4.48
CA ASN A 185 -8.62 4.39 3.81
C ASN A 185 -8.59 3.41 2.64
N ASP A 186 -9.12 2.19 2.81
CA ASP A 186 -9.24 1.21 1.73
C ASP A 186 -10.13 1.75 0.59
N LEU A 187 -11.26 2.38 0.93
CA LEU A 187 -12.16 3.00 -0.07
C LEU A 187 -11.49 4.15 -0.83
N THR A 188 -10.71 4.97 -0.11
CA THR A 188 -9.95 6.08 -0.70
C THR A 188 -8.85 5.55 -1.59
N GLY A 189 -8.07 4.56 -1.13
CA GLY A 189 -7.06 3.87 -1.91
C GLY A 189 -7.63 3.28 -3.20
N GLN A 190 -8.76 2.56 -3.11
CA GLN A 190 -9.44 2.02 -4.29
C GLN A 190 -9.88 3.13 -5.26
N SER A 191 -10.41 4.25 -4.75
CA SER A 191 -10.77 5.40 -5.58
C SER A 191 -9.54 6.03 -6.25
N LEU A 192 -8.42 6.15 -5.54
CA LEU A 192 -7.15 6.64 -6.09
C LEU A 192 -6.63 5.72 -7.20
N LYS A 193 -6.72 4.40 -7.01
CA LYS A 193 -6.37 3.39 -8.01
C LYS A 193 -7.19 3.57 -9.28
N GLU A 194 -8.52 3.60 -9.18
CA GLU A 194 -9.42 3.70 -10.34
C GLU A 194 -9.24 5.00 -11.12
N LEU A 195 -8.98 6.11 -10.43
CA LEU A 195 -8.92 7.43 -11.05
C LEU A 195 -7.54 7.79 -11.58
N PHE A 196 -6.47 7.33 -10.93
CA PHE A 196 -5.13 7.92 -11.10
C PHE A 196 -4.00 6.91 -11.30
N LEU A 197 -4.16 5.63 -10.92
CA LEU A 197 -3.07 4.65 -11.11
C LEU A 197 -2.79 4.45 -12.60
N ASN A 198 -1.54 4.74 -12.99
CA ASN A 198 -1.10 4.68 -14.39
C ASN A 198 -2.00 5.48 -15.36
N GLN A 199 -2.59 6.58 -14.89
CA GLN A 199 -3.35 7.50 -15.74
C GLN A 199 -2.51 8.76 -16.01
N PRO A 200 -2.53 9.30 -17.25
CA PRO A 200 -1.80 10.51 -17.60
C PRO A 200 -2.41 11.80 -17.02
N GLU A 201 -3.64 11.73 -16.49
CA GLU A 201 -4.32 12.90 -15.92
C GLU A 201 -3.57 13.35 -14.65
N TRP A 202 -3.07 14.58 -14.66
CA TRP A 202 -2.31 15.23 -13.57
C TRP A 202 -1.01 14.53 -13.14
N ALA A 203 -0.59 13.48 -13.87
CA ALA A 203 0.70 12.87 -13.68
C ALA A 203 1.83 13.88 -13.92
N ASP A 204 2.69 14.05 -12.91
CA ASP A 204 3.84 14.94 -12.88
C ASP A 204 5.18 14.18 -12.92
N ILE A 205 5.09 12.85 -13.07
CA ILE A 205 6.21 11.94 -13.28
C ILE A 205 5.79 10.74 -14.14
N VAL A 206 6.72 10.27 -14.97
CA VAL A 206 6.56 9.11 -15.84
C VAL A 206 7.76 8.19 -15.68
N PHE A 207 7.51 6.91 -15.41
CA PHE A 207 8.55 5.89 -15.44
C PHE A 207 8.58 5.20 -16.80
N ILE A 208 9.77 4.87 -17.28
CA ILE A 208 9.96 4.07 -18.48
C ILE A 208 10.36 2.66 -18.04
N VAL A 209 9.43 1.72 -18.11
CA VAL A 209 9.60 0.32 -17.69
C VAL A 209 9.42 -0.57 -18.90
N GLU A 210 10.43 -1.38 -19.25
CA GLU A 210 10.42 -2.21 -20.46
C GLU A 210 10.07 -1.42 -21.75
N GLY A 211 10.46 -0.14 -21.80
CA GLY A 211 10.16 0.76 -22.91
C GLY A 211 8.73 1.33 -22.93
N GLN A 212 7.89 1.00 -21.95
CA GLN A 212 6.53 1.52 -21.78
C GLN A 212 6.47 2.66 -20.76
N LYS A 213 5.56 3.61 -20.98
CA LYS A 213 5.32 4.72 -20.05
C LYS A 213 4.36 4.30 -18.94
N VAL A 214 4.78 4.50 -17.70
CA VAL A 214 3.94 4.33 -16.50
C VAL A 214 3.78 5.69 -15.82
N TYR A 215 2.55 6.19 -15.74
CA TYR A 215 2.25 7.51 -15.19
C TYR A 215 2.03 7.45 -13.68
N ALA A 216 2.56 8.42 -12.93
CA ALA A 216 2.38 8.51 -11.49
C ALA A 216 2.38 9.96 -10.99
N HIS A 217 2.16 10.12 -9.68
CA HIS A 217 2.02 11.40 -9.00
C HIS A 217 3.05 11.51 -7.87
N ARG A 218 3.91 12.52 -7.92
CA ARG A 218 4.97 12.76 -6.92
C ARG A 218 4.41 12.83 -5.51
N VAL A 219 3.25 13.47 -5.32
CA VAL A 219 2.62 13.54 -3.99
C VAL A 219 2.37 12.15 -3.40
N VAL A 220 1.90 11.19 -4.20
CA VAL A 220 1.65 9.81 -3.73
C VAL A 220 2.96 9.10 -3.45
N LEU A 221 3.93 9.21 -4.36
CA LEU A 221 5.21 8.54 -4.25
C LEU A 221 6.04 9.06 -3.06
N SER A 222 6.15 10.39 -2.92
CA SER A 222 6.86 11.03 -1.80
C SER A 222 6.21 10.76 -0.45
N ALA A 223 4.89 10.62 -0.42
CA ALA A 223 4.17 10.32 0.82
C ALA A 223 4.43 8.89 1.29
N ARG A 224 4.50 7.95 0.35
CA ARG A 224 4.44 6.51 0.65
C ARG A 224 5.79 5.81 0.49
N CYS A 225 6.82 6.48 0.00
CA CYS A 225 8.15 5.91 -0.17
C CYS A 225 9.25 6.96 0.05
N ASP A 226 10.02 6.80 1.13
CA ASP A 226 11.11 7.72 1.48
C ASP A 226 12.22 7.77 0.42
N VAL A 227 12.51 6.65 -0.24
CA VAL A 227 13.51 6.57 -1.33
C VAL A 227 13.08 7.47 -2.50
N LEU A 228 11.81 7.40 -2.90
CA LEU A 228 11.25 8.25 -3.96
C LEU A 228 11.10 9.71 -3.50
N SER A 229 10.72 9.94 -2.24
CA SER A 229 10.67 11.28 -1.64
C SER A 229 12.04 11.98 -1.72
N ALA A 230 13.12 11.27 -1.36
CA ALA A 230 14.48 11.75 -1.48
C ALA A 230 14.89 12.01 -2.94
N MET A 231 14.49 11.13 -3.86
CA MET A 231 14.72 11.30 -5.30
C MET A 231 14.12 12.61 -5.84
N PHE A 232 12.95 13.02 -5.34
CA PHE A 232 12.27 14.24 -5.81
C PHE A 232 12.68 15.50 -5.04
N SER A 233 13.45 15.35 -3.96
CA SER A 233 13.91 16.45 -3.11
C SER A 233 15.10 17.22 -3.72
N GLY A 234 14.81 18.23 -4.55
CA GLY A 234 15.58 19.48 -4.76
C GLY A 234 17.05 19.46 -5.25
N HIS A 235 17.74 18.32 -5.26
CA HIS A 235 19.15 18.21 -5.68
C HIS A 235 19.38 17.33 -6.91
N PHE A 236 18.33 16.66 -7.39
CA PHE A 236 18.36 15.80 -8.56
C PHE A 236 17.61 16.47 -9.72
N SER A 237 18.02 16.18 -10.96
CA SER A 237 17.40 16.69 -12.20
C SER A 237 15.89 16.47 -12.27
N GLU A 238 15.43 15.45 -11.57
CA GLU A 238 14.08 14.95 -11.43
C GLU A 238 13.21 15.90 -10.60
N GLY A 239 13.79 16.78 -9.77
CA GLY A 239 13.05 17.75 -8.96
C GLY A 239 12.59 19.02 -9.70
N SER A 240 13.12 19.29 -10.91
CA SER A 240 13.02 20.63 -11.54
C SER A 240 12.11 20.72 -12.77
N SER A 241 11.60 19.60 -13.30
CA SER A 241 10.84 19.56 -14.55
C SER A 241 9.34 19.30 -14.34
N CYS A 242 8.48 19.97 -15.12
CA CYS A 242 7.02 19.84 -15.07
C CYS A 242 6.53 18.40 -15.37
N MET A 243 7.28 17.64 -16.18
CA MET A 243 7.18 16.19 -16.29
C MET A 243 8.60 15.62 -16.36
N THR A 244 8.88 14.60 -15.56
CA THR A 244 10.19 13.91 -15.55
C THR A 244 10.00 12.48 -16.02
N GLU A 245 10.82 12.04 -16.98
CA GLU A 245 10.90 10.65 -17.40
C GLU A 245 12.03 9.94 -16.64
N VAL A 246 11.70 8.86 -15.92
CA VAL A 246 12.65 8.08 -15.10
C VAL A 246 12.78 6.68 -15.69
N PRO A 247 13.92 6.32 -16.30
CA PRO A 247 14.11 4.96 -16.80
C PRO A 247 14.35 4.00 -15.63
N LEU A 248 13.62 2.88 -15.62
CA LEU A 248 13.86 1.77 -14.71
C LEU A 248 14.43 0.60 -15.51
N SER A 249 15.62 0.15 -15.11
CA SER A 249 16.25 -1.06 -15.63
C SER A 249 15.97 -2.20 -14.66
N ASP A 250 15.92 -3.44 -15.17
CA ASP A 250 15.85 -4.66 -14.35
C ASP A 250 14.56 -4.86 -13.52
N VAL A 251 13.46 -4.17 -13.89
CA VAL A 251 12.14 -4.36 -13.28
C VAL A 251 11.11 -4.63 -14.37
N THR A 252 10.26 -5.64 -14.17
CA THR A 252 9.16 -5.94 -15.09
C THR A 252 8.02 -4.94 -14.92
N SER A 253 7.26 -4.69 -15.99
CA SER A 253 6.10 -3.80 -15.93
C SER A 253 5.07 -4.28 -14.92
N GLU A 254 4.92 -5.61 -14.77
CA GLU A 254 4.00 -6.23 -13.82
C GLU A 254 4.38 -5.94 -12.36
N CYS A 255 5.64 -6.21 -11.97
CA CYS A 255 6.11 -5.95 -10.60
C CYS A 255 6.05 -4.45 -10.28
N PHE A 256 6.43 -3.58 -11.22
CA PHE A 256 6.40 -2.14 -10.98
C PHE A 256 4.97 -1.62 -10.83
N LEU A 257 4.01 -2.11 -11.62
CA LEU A 257 2.60 -1.72 -11.48
C LEU A 257 2.00 -2.23 -10.15
N ALA A 258 2.37 -3.44 -9.70
CA ALA A 258 1.95 -3.97 -8.41
C ALA A 258 2.54 -3.15 -7.24
N PHE A 259 3.80 -2.74 -7.34
CA PHE A 259 4.43 -1.84 -6.37
C PHE A 259 3.78 -0.45 -6.38
N LEU A 260 3.48 0.09 -7.56
CA LEU A 260 2.78 1.37 -7.66
C LEU A 260 1.37 1.28 -7.07
N GLU A 261 0.65 0.18 -7.29
CA GLU A 261 -0.65 -0.08 -6.67
C GLU A 261 -0.57 -0.06 -5.14
N TYR A 262 0.49 -0.65 -4.56
CA TYR A 262 0.74 -0.59 -3.11
C TYR A 262 0.85 0.83 -2.61
N LEU A 263 1.60 1.69 -3.30
CA LEU A 263 1.73 3.10 -2.90
C LEU A 263 0.39 3.84 -2.96
N TYR A 264 -0.50 3.51 -3.90
CA TYR A 264 -1.81 4.17 -4.00
C TYR A 264 -2.85 3.63 -3.01
N THR A 265 -2.73 2.36 -2.60
CA THR A 265 -3.85 1.64 -1.95
C THR A 265 -3.50 0.97 -0.63
N ASP A 266 -2.23 0.83 -0.29
CA ASP A 266 -1.71 -0.08 0.75
C ASP A 266 -1.90 -1.58 0.48
N HIS A 267 -2.37 -1.94 -0.72
CA HIS A 267 -2.58 -3.31 -1.19
C HIS A 267 -1.84 -3.56 -2.51
N ALA A 268 -1.47 -4.81 -2.78
CA ALA A 268 -0.84 -5.21 -4.02
C ALA A 268 -1.43 -6.54 -4.52
N PRO A 269 -1.48 -6.77 -5.85
CA PRO A 269 -1.96 -8.01 -6.44
C PRO A 269 -0.92 -9.15 -6.32
N ILE A 270 -0.49 -9.46 -5.09
CA ILE A 270 0.60 -10.42 -4.82
C ILE A 270 0.21 -11.84 -5.22
N GLU A 271 -1.06 -12.22 -5.04
CA GLU A 271 -1.54 -13.58 -5.35
C GLU A 271 -1.59 -13.87 -6.85
N ASP A 272 -1.84 -12.84 -7.67
CA ASP A 272 -2.04 -12.97 -9.11
C ASP A 272 -0.78 -12.62 -9.92
N GLY A 273 0.26 -12.10 -9.27
CA GLY A 273 1.50 -11.65 -9.92
C GLY A 273 2.76 -12.36 -9.43
N ASP A 274 3.92 -11.89 -9.91
CA ASP A 274 5.24 -12.36 -9.45
C ASP A 274 5.52 -11.91 -8.00
N SER A 275 5.09 -12.73 -7.05
CA SER A 275 5.21 -12.48 -5.61
C SER A 275 6.66 -12.27 -5.15
N VAL A 276 7.62 -12.97 -5.77
CA VAL A 276 9.06 -12.84 -5.49
C VAL A 276 9.61 -11.56 -6.10
N GLY A 277 9.27 -11.25 -7.35
CA GLY A 277 9.67 -9.99 -7.99
C GLY A 277 9.14 -8.74 -7.27
N ILE A 278 7.90 -8.80 -6.77
CA ILE A 278 7.32 -7.73 -5.95
C ILE A 278 8.06 -7.61 -4.61
N MET A 279 8.43 -8.72 -3.97
CA MET A 279 9.20 -8.72 -2.72
C MET A 279 10.57 -8.06 -2.91
N VAL A 280 11.28 -8.40 -3.99
CA VAL A 280 12.58 -7.81 -4.35
C VAL A 280 12.45 -6.30 -4.51
N LEU A 281 11.47 -5.85 -5.31
CA LEU A 281 11.23 -4.43 -5.54
C LEU A 281 10.83 -3.69 -4.25
N ALA A 282 10.05 -4.34 -3.39
CA ALA A 282 9.66 -3.77 -2.10
C ALA A 282 10.88 -3.53 -1.19
N ASP A 283 11.85 -4.45 -1.14
CA ASP A 283 13.08 -4.28 -0.37
C ASP A 283 13.94 -3.13 -0.93
N GLU A 284 14.12 -3.06 -2.25
CA GLU A 284 14.88 -2.00 -2.92
C GLU A 284 14.36 -0.59 -2.61
N TYR A 285 13.03 -0.44 -2.52
CA TYR A 285 12.37 0.82 -2.17
C TYR A 285 12.02 0.94 -0.67
N CYS A 286 12.61 0.09 0.17
CA CYS A 286 12.48 0.06 1.62
C CYS A 286 11.03 -0.01 2.13
N GLN A 287 10.15 -0.73 1.43
CA GLN A 287 8.75 -0.95 1.80
C GLN A 287 8.60 -2.21 2.64
N ARG A 288 9.00 -2.15 3.92
CA ARG A 288 9.09 -3.33 4.80
C ARG A 288 7.75 -4.07 4.97
N ARG A 289 6.66 -3.33 5.14
CA ARG A 289 5.31 -3.91 5.22
C ARG A 289 4.94 -4.70 3.96
N LEU A 290 5.28 -4.21 2.77
CA LEU A 290 5.03 -4.93 1.51
C LEU A 290 5.90 -6.19 1.42
N VAL A 291 7.16 -6.14 1.85
CA VAL A 291 8.00 -7.35 1.98
C VAL A 291 7.30 -8.37 2.88
N ASN A 292 6.78 -7.98 4.06
CA ASN A 292 6.08 -8.93 4.95
C ASN A 292 4.82 -9.54 4.33
N LEU A 293 4.06 -8.76 3.56
CA LEU A 293 2.92 -9.29 2.81
C LEU A 293 3.38 -10.34 1.81
N CYS A 294 4.41 -10.05 1.01
CA CYS A 294 4.99 -11.01 0.07
C CYS A 294 5.50 -12.27 0.79
N GLU A 295 6.25 -12.15 1.89
CA GLU A 295 6.69 -13.27 2.71
C GLU A 295 5.48 -14.17 3.10
N LEU A 296 4.39 -13.56 3.58
CA LEU A 296 3.18 -14.28 3.98
C LEU A 296 2.48 -14.98 2.80
N TYR A 297 2.41 -14.35 1.63
CA TYR A 297 1.78 -14.97 0.46
C TYR A 297 2.63 -16.07 -0.14
N ILE A 298 3.94 -15.84 -0.29
CA ILE A 298 4.88 -16.82 -0.83
C ILE A 298 4.86 -18.09 0.02
N THR A 299 4.94 -17.99 1.34
CA THR A 299 4.88 -19.17 2.23
C THR A 299 3.60 -20.00 2.03
N LYS A 300 2.44 -19.33 1.89
CA LYS A 300 1.17 -20.01 1.59
C LYS A 300 1.14 -20.63 0.20
N GLU A 301 1.78 -20.00 -0.78
CA GLU A 301 1.92 -20.52 -2.14
C GLU A 301 2.76 -21.80 -2.15
N VAL A 302 3.91 -21.79 -1.46
CA VAL A 302 4.76 -22.97 -1.29
C VAL A 302 3.98 -24.10 -0.62
N ASP A 303 3.29 -23.82 0.49
CA ASP A 303 2.45 -24.80 1.20
C ASP A 303 1.36 -25.39 0.30
N ARG A 304 0.71 -24.57 -0.52
CA ARG A 304 -0.33 -25.01 -1.47
C ARG A 304 0.24 -25.94 -2.53
N SER A 305 1.36 -25.56 -3.13
CA SER A 305 2.01 -26.29 -4.21
C SER A 305 2.69 -27.57 -3.74
N CYS A 306 3.07 -27.64 -2.47
CA CYS A 306 3.70 -28.82 -1.85
C CYS A 306 2.71 -29.78 -1.17
N ARG A 307 1.42 -29.43 -1.10
CA ARG A 307 0.41 -30.16 -0.31
C ARG A 307 0.32 -31.65 -0.63
N ASP A 308 0.33 -32.00 -1.91
CA ASP A 308 0.09 -33.38 -2.34
C ASP A 308 1.39 -34.19 -2.39
N ASN A 309 2.46 -33.62 -2.96
CA ASN A 309 3.76 -34.25 -3.02
C ASN A 309 4.86 -33.20 -3.23
N ILE A 310 5.70 -33.03 -2.21
CA ILE A 310 6.83 -32.11 -2.22
C ILE A 310 7.78 -32.44 -3.38
N GLU A 311 8.14 -33.69 -3.61
CA GLU A 311 9.13 -34.07 -4.65
C GLU A 311 8.69 -33.73 -6.08
N LYS A 312 7.38 -33.60 -6.31
CA LYS A 312 6.82 -33.24 -7.63
C LYS A 312 6.57 -31.75 -7.82
N SER A 313 6.71 -30.95 -6.76
CA SER A 313 6.47 -29.51 -6.84
C SER A 313 7.62 -28.83 -7.60
N ASP A 314 7.29 -28.03 -8.62
CA ASP A 314 8.27 -27.31 -9.44
C ASP A 314 8.87 -26.07 -8.73
N ILE A 315 8.44 -25.77 -7.50
CA ILE A 315 8.95 -24.62 -6.74
C ILE A 315 10.38 -24.88 -6.26
N ASP A 316 11.28 -23.95 -6.58
CA ASP A 316 12.65 -23.90 -6.06
C ASP A 316 12.71 -23.18 -4.70
N VAL A 317 12.44 -23.92 -3.63
CA VAL A 317 12.50 -23.39 -2.25
C VAL A 317 13.94 -23.02 -1.82
N ILE A 318 14.96 -23.61 -2.44
CA ILE A 318 16.37 -23.30 -2.13
C ILE A 318 16.76 -21.99 -2.79
N GLY A 319 16.44 -21.79 -4.07
CA GLY A 319 16.57 -20.50 -4.74
C GLY A 319 15.81 -19.42 -3.99
N LEU A 320 14.58 -19.71 -3.55
CA LEU A 320 13.78 -18.79 -2.74
C LEU A 320 14.45 -18.39 -1.42
N LEU A 321 15.06 -19.35 -0.70
CA LEU A 321 15.85 -19.08 0.50
C LEU A 321 16.98 -18.10 0.18
N LEU A 322 17.76 -18.36 -0.87
CA LEU A 322 18.90 -17.51 -1.24
C LEU A 322 18.44 -16.11 -1.63
N THR A 323 17.39 -16.00 -2.45
CA THR A 323 16.78 -14.71 -2.83
C THR A 323 16.27 -13.95 -1.61
N SER A 324 15.59 -14.63 -0.68
CA SER A 324 15.06 -14.00 0.54
C SER A 324 16.17 -13.45 1.44
N GLN A 325 17.32 -14.12 1.51
CA GLN A 325 18.49 -13.65 2.27
C GLN A 325 19.18 -12.45 1.60
N ILE A 326 19.20 -12.40 0.27
CA ILE A 326 19.77 -11.26 -0.49
C ILE A 326 18.92 -10.00 -0.33
N HIS A 327 17.59 -10.15 -0.30
CA HIS A 327 16.63 -9.04 -0.29
C HIS A 327 15.96 -8.83 1.07
N ASN A 328 16.71 -9.09 2.17
CA ASN A 328 16.31 -8.81 3.56
C ASN A 328 14.92 -9.33 3.96
N ALA A 329 14.42 -10.39 3.32
CA ALA A 329 13.17 -11.07 3.63
C ALA A 329 13.42 -12.16 4.69
N GLU A 330 13.82 -11.73 5.88
CA GLU A 330 14.29 -12.60 6.95
C GLU A 330 13.25 -13.63 7.43
N GLN A 331 11.95 -13.28 7.42
CA GLN A 331 10.92 -14.20 7.88
C GLN A 331 10.72 -15.34 6.89
N LEU A 332 10.76 -15.01 5.59
CA LEU A 332 10.73 -16.02 4.53
C LEU A 332 11.99 -16.87 4.55
N ALA A 333 13.18 -16.29 4.74
CA ALA A 333 14.42 -17.05 4.84
C ALA A 333 14.38 -18.08 5.98
N ASN A 334 13.95 -17.65 7.17
CA ASN A 334 13.80 -18.53 8.33
C ASN A 334 12.73 -19.61 8.10
N TRP A 335 11.64 -19.26 7.42
CA TRP A 335 10.60 -20.21 7.04
C TRP A 335 11.13 -21.24 6.03
N CYS A 336 11.86 -20.84 5.00
CA CYS A 336 12.45 -21.75 4.02
C CYS A 336 13.46 -22.70 4.68
N LEU A 337 14.33 -22.19 5.57
CA LEU A 337 15.23 -23.04 6.35
C LEU A 337 14.47 -24.09 7.17
N HIS A 338 13.40 -23.69 7.85
CA HIS A 338 12.55 -24.62 8.59
C HIS A 338 11.87 -25.65 7.67
N PHE A 339 11.32 -25.20 6.53
CA PHE A 339 10.62 -26.04 5.57
C PHE A 339 11.53 -27.08 4.95
N ILE A 340 12.74 -26.69 4.55
CA ILE A 340 13.76 -27.59 4.01
C ILE A 340 14.21 -28.58 5.09
N SER A 341 14.49 -28.11 6.31
CA SER A 341 14.93 -28.97 7.42
C SER A 341 13.88 -30.04 7.77
N THR A 342 12.61 -29.66 7.82
CA THR A 342 11.50 -30.57 8.16
C THR A 342 11.22 -31.58 7.04
N ASN A 343 11.58 -31.25 5.80
CA ASN A 343 11.39 -32.10 4.62
C ASN A 343 12.73 -32.52 3.98
N TYR A 344 13.78 -32.66 4.79
CA TYR A 344 15.18 -32.78 4.34
C TYR A 344 15.38 -33.87 3.28
N GLN A 345 14.76 -35.04 3.45
CA GLN A 345 14.93 -36.17 2.52
C GLN A 345 14.40 -35.85 1.12
N CYS A 346 13.28 -35.11 1.02
CA CYS A 346 12.70 -34.70 -0.26
C CYS A 346 13.61 -33.69 -0.97
N PHE A 347 14.25 -32.79 -0.21
CA PHE A 347 15.14 -31.75 -0.76
C PHE A 347 16.53 -32.28 -1.11
N LYS A 348 17.08 -33.24 -0.35
CA LYS A 348 18.42 -33.78 -0.57
C LYS A 348 18.67 -34.32 -1.99
N ASN A 349 17.62 -34.84 -2.61
CA ASN A 349 17.70 -35.42 -3.95
C ASN A 349 17.41 -34.42 -5.07
N ARG A 350 17.07 -33.17 -4.74
CA ARG A 350 16.76 -32.14 -5.72
C ARG A 350 18.02 -31.55 -6.37
N PRO A 351 17.96 -31.13 -7.64
CA PRO A 351 19.11 -30.59 -8.35
C PRO A 351 19.62 -29.27 -7.75
N GLU A 352 18.77 -28.52 -7.04
CA GLU A 352 19.12 -27.25 -6.39
C GLU A 352 19.81 -27.45 -5.03
N PHE A 353 19.78 -28.66 -4.45
CA PHE A 353 20.38 -28.95 -3.14
C PHE A 353 21.85 -28.53 -3.00
N PRO A 354 22.74 -28.71 -4.00
CA PRO A 354 24.13 -28.26 -3.93
C PRO A 354 24.31 -26.73 -3.81
N LEU A 355 23.26 -25.93 -4.03
CA LEU A 355 23.28 -24.49 -3.81
C LEU A 355 23.19 -24.12 -2.31
N LEU A 356 22.72 -25.04 -1.44
CA LEU A 356 22.82 -24.89 0.00
C LEU A 356 24.29 -25.07 0.41
N GLN A 357 24.96 -23.96 0.71
CA GLN A 357 26.37 -23.94 1.10
C GLN A 357 26.54 -23.30 2.48
N GLU A 358 27.70 -23.56 3.08
CA GLU A 358 28.14 -22.97 4.34
C GLU A 358 27.07 -23.08 5.44
N LYS A 359 26.71 -21.94 6.06
CA LYS A 359 25.79 -21.85 7.19
C LYS A 359 24.40 -22.41 6.90
N ASN A 360 23.91 -22.30 5.66
CA ASN A 360 22.59 -22.81 5.32
C ASN A 360 22.57 -24.35 5.33
N LEU A 361 23.62 -24.99 4.81
CA LEU A 361 23.75 -26.45 4.84
C LEU A 361 23.93 -26.95 6.28
N GLU A 362 24.84 -26.32 7.04
CA GLU A 362 25.05 -26.64 8.45
C GLU A 362 23.74 -26.55 9.25
N TYR A 363 23.00 -25.45 9.11
CA TYR A 363 21.72 -25.28 9.78
C TYR A 363 20.72 -26.37 9.42
N VAL A 364 20.56 -26.66 8.12
CA VAL A 364 19.58 -27.64 7.63
C VAL A 364 19.92 -29.05 8.10
N GLU A 365 21.20 -29.43 8.09
CA GLU A 365 21.64 -30.76 8.55
C GLU A 365 21.50 -30.93 10.06
N GLU A 366 21.81 -29.89 10.85
CA GLU A 366 21.64 -29.89 12.30
C GLU A 366 20.17 -29.96 12.72
N ASN A 367 19.28 -29.34 11.95
CA ASN A 367 17.84 -29.23 12.26
C ASN A 367 16.96 -30.22 11.47
N GLN A 368 17.58 -31.18 10.77
CA GLN A 368 16.85 -32.08 9.87
C GLN A 368 15.83 -32.96 10.60
N TRP A 369 14.71 -33.23 9.93
CA TRP A 369 13.77 -34.29 10.29
C TRP A 369 13.79 -35.45 9.28
N PRO A 370 13.84 -36.71 9.72
CA PRO A 370 14.07 -37.16 11.10
C PRO A 370 15.48 -36.80 11.61
N PRO A 371 15.68 -36.59 12.93
CA PRO A 371 17.00 -36.25 13.48
C PRO A 371 18.06 -37.31 13.17
N VAL A 372 19.32 -36.88 13.02
CA VAL A 372 20.45 -37.78 12.69
C VAL A 372 20.62 -38.90 13.73
N GLU A 373 20.42 -38.58 15.01
CA GLU A 373 20.46 -39.56 16.10
C GLU A 373 19.44 -40.69 15.89
N TYR A 374 18.19 -40.34 15.55
CA TYR A 374 17.15 -41.31 15.23
C TYR A 374 17.52 -42.17 14.02
N LEU A 375 18.08 -41.57 12.95
CA LEU A 375 18.51 -42.31 11.77
C LEU A 375 19.68 -43.26 12.06
N ASN A 376 20.58 -42.90 12.98
CA ASN A 376 21.67 -43.77 13.44
C ASN A 376 21.12 -44.94 14.26
N GLU A 377 20.21 -44.67 15.21
CA GLU A 377 19.55 -45.70 16.01
C GLU A 377 18.74 -46.67 15.14
N LEU A 378 18.00 -46.16 14.16
CA LEU A 378 17.25 -46.97 13.21
C LEU A 378 18.18 -47.90 12.41
N ARG A 379 19.31 -47.38 11.90
CA ARG A 379 20.33 -48.18 11.19
C ARG A 379 20.92 -49.27 12.09
N GLU A 380 21.18 -48.99 13.36
CA GLU A 380 21.67 -50.00 14.30
C GLU A 380 20.61 -51.06 14.60
N TYR A 381 19.35 -50.65 14.78
CA TYR A 381 18.22 -51.56 14.98
C TYR A 381 18.03 -52.50 13.78
N GLU A 382 18.01 -51.97 12.55
CA GLU A 382 17.89 -52.75 11.31
C GLU A 382 19.02 -53.78 11.16
N LYS A 383 20.26 -53.43 11.53
CA LYS A 383 21.38 -54.39 11.55
C LYS A 383 21.18 -55.52 12.55
N LEU A 384 20.57 -55.24 13.70
CA LEU A 384 20.30 -56.24 14.74
C LEU A 384 19.16 -57.18 14.34
N THR A 385 18.09 -56.67 13.73
CA THR A 385 16.97 -57.47 13.26
C THR A 385 17.35 -58.34 12.06
N ALA A 386 18.10 -57.81 11.09
CA ALA A 386 18.61 -58.60 9.96
C ALA A 386 19.47 -59.80 10.43
N LYS A 387 20.35 -59.58 11.42
CA LYS A 387 21.14 -60.66 12.05
C LYS A 387 20.29 -61.65 12.84
N SER A 388 19.12 -61.23 13.34
CA SER A 388 18.18 -62.10 14.06
C SER A 388 17.35 -62.97 13.11
N GLU A 389 16.94 -62.43 11.96
CA GLU A 389 16.21 -63.16 10.91
C GLU A 389 17.10 -64.22 10.23
N GLU A 390 18.37 -63.92 9.98
CA GLU A 390 19.35 -64.91 9.51
C GLU A 390 19.53 -66.08 10.51
N LYS A 391 19.45 -65.81 11.83
CA LYS A 391 19.55 -66.86 12.87
C LYS A 391 18.29 -67.70 13.03
N CYS A 392 17.10 -67.15 12.72
CA CYS A 392 15.83 -67.88 12.76
C CYS A 392 15.52 -68.66 11.47
N SER A 393 16.36 -68.55 10.44
CA SER A 393 16.18 -69.25 9.16
C SER A 393 16.70 -70.70 9.15
N ILE A 394 17.11 -71.24 10.31
CA ILE A 394 17.48 -72.65 10.48
C ILE A 394 16.80 -73.19 11.75
N MET A 395 15.59 -73.72 11.59
CA MET A 395 15.10 -74.89 12.34
C MET A 395 13.92 -75.54 11.62
#